data_AF-A0A7C5P7E5-F1
#
_entry.id   AF-A0A7C5P7E5-F1
#
_cell.length_a   1.000
_cell.length_b   1.000
_cell.length_c   1.000
_cell.angle_alpha   90.00
_cell.angle_beta   90.00
_cell.angle_gamma   90.00
#
_symmetry.space_group_name_H-M   'P 1'
#
loop_
_entity.id
_entity.type
_entity.pdbx_description
1 polymer ?
#
loop_
_entity_poly.entity_id
_entity_poly.type
_entity_poly.pdbx_seq_one_letter_code
_entity_poly.pdbx_strand_id
1 'polypeptide(L)' 'MMKERSERYLFDSERIENNLADKNLPFGDETPYSITYPESNKDVLEILNWANKEKLKVIPRGSMSSLSGGACALS' A
#
# COMPACT_ATOMS: atom_id res chain seq x y z
N MET A 1 10.52 -19.62 7.44
CA MET A 1 11.06 -18.69 6.42
C MET A 1 10.00 -17.86 5.69
N MET A 2 8.76 -18.33 5.46
CA MET A 2 7.67 -17.48 4.94
C MET A 2 6.96 -16.62 6.01
N LYS A 3 6.85 -17.10 7.26
CA LYS A 3 6.20 -16.36 8.36
C LYS A 3 6.90 -15.03 8.69
N GLU A 4 8.23 -15.02 8.87
CA GLU A 4 9.02 -13.79 9.08
C GLU A 4 8.92 -12.78 7.92
N ARG A 5 8.71 -13.25 6.68
CA ARG A 5 8.58 -12.37 5.50
C ARG A 5 7.19 -11.75 5.36
N SER A 6 6.17 -12.45 5.86
CA SER A 6 4.80 -11.93 5.86
C SER A 6 4.61 -10.82 6.89
N GLU A 7 5.28 -10.86 8.04
CA GLU A 7 5.13 -9.87 9.12
C GLU A 7 5.66 -8.47 8.73
N ARG A 8 6.61 -8.38 7.79
CA ARG A 8 7.19 -7.10 7.34
C ARG A 8 6.21 -6.25 6.50
N TYR A 9 5.15 -6.88 5.98
CA TYR A 9 4.17 -6.28 5.06
C TYR A 9 2.73 -6.55 5.47
N LEU A 10 2.50 -7.09 6.67
CA LEU A 10 1.16 -7.39 7.17
C LEU A 10 0.66 -6.24 8.05
N PHE A 11 -0.61 -5.89 7.81
CA PHE A 11 -1.54 -5.12 8.62
C PHE A 11 -0.92 -4.36 9.80
N ASP A 12 -0.54 -3.11 9.53
CA ASP A 12 -0.18 -2.12 10.55
C ASP A 12 -1.25 -1.03 10.50
N SER A 13 -2.10 -0.99 11.52
CA SER A 13 -3.25 -0.08 11.58
C SER A 13 -2.84 1.38 11.55
N GLU A 14 -1.73 1.73 12.21
CA GLU A 14 -1.21 3.10 12.20
C GLU A 14 -0.73 3.50 10.79
N ARG A 15 -0.08 2.59 10.07
CA ARG A 15 0.30 2.85 8.67
C ARG A 15 -0.91 2.97 7.77
N ILE A 16 -1.92 2.12 7.94
CA ILE A 16 -3.15 2.21 7.16
C ILE A 16 -3.80 3.56 7.41
N GLU A 17 -4.03 3.93 8.67
CA GLU A 17 -4.64 5.21 9.09
C GLU A 17 -3.90 6.41 8.50
N ASN A 18 -2.56 6.42 8.58
CA ASN A 18 -1.74 7.51 8.04
C ASN A 18 -1.73 7.58 6.50
N ASN A 19 -2.19 6.54 5.81
CA ASN A 19 -2.21 6.46 4.34
C ASN A 19 -3.64 6.25 3.81
N LEU A 20 -4.67 6.69 4.53
CA LEU A 20 -6.05 6.57 4.06
C LEU A 20 -6.40 7.54 2.92
N ALA A 21 -5.91 8.78 2.99
CA ALA A 21 -6.24 9.84 2.03
C ALA A 21 -5.03 10.72 1.69
N ASP A 22 -5.07 11.38 0.55
CA ASP A 22 -4.09 12.43 0.22
C ASP A 22 -4.43 13.74 0.95
N LYS A 23 -3.40 14.55 1.21
CA LYS A 23 -3.46 15.69 2.17
C LYS A 23 -4.60 16.69 1.93
N ASN A 24 -5.04 16.84 0.69
CA ASN A 24 -6.03 17.86 0.29
C ASN A 24 -7.34 17.25 -0.21
N LEU A 25 -7.59 15.96 0.05
CA LEU A 25 -8.81 15.27 -0.35
C LEU A 25 -9.63 14.87 0.87
N PRO A 26 -10.97 14.94 0.77
CA PRO A 26 -11.82 14.34 1.79
C PRO A 26 -11.51 12.84 1.86
N PHE A 27 -11.60 12.29 3.07
CA PHE A 27 -11.50 10.85 3.29
C PHE A 27 -12.56 10.13 2.45
N GLY A 28 -12.13 9.16 1.64
CA GLY A 28 -13.02 8.21 0.98
C GLY A 28 -13.16 6.96 1.83
N ASP A 29 -14.29 6.25 1.74
CA ASP A 29 -14.62 5.08 2.57
C ASP A 29 -13.75 3.83 2.29
N GLU A 30 -12.64 3.99 1.59
CA GLU A 30 -11.83 2.90 1.07
C GLU A 30 -10.53 2.71 1.85
N THR A 31 -10.30 1.47 2.27
CA THR A 31 -9.17 1.10 3.13
C THR A 31 -8.25 0.13 2.40
N PRO A 32 -6.96 0.44 2.25
CA PRO A 32 -6.00 -0.50 1.66
C PRO A 32 -5.87 -1.75 2.52
N TYR A 33 -5.73 -2.92 1.88
CA TYR A 33 -5.47 -4.17 2.58
C TYR A 33 -4.14 -4.16 3.36
N SER A 34 -3.12 -3.48 2.82
CA SER A 34 -1.83 -3.29 3.50
C SER A 34 -1.06 -2.11 2.90
N ILE A 35 -0.12 -1.57 3.66
CA ILE A 35 0.84 -0.53 3.25
C ILE A 35 2.26 -1.05 3.43
N THR A 36 3.08 -0.93 2.39
CA THR A 36 4.47 -1.41 2.37
C THR A 36 5.45 -0.29 2.03
N TYR A 37 6.57 -0.23 2.74
CA TYR A 37 7.67 0.71 2.47
C TYR A 37 8.92 -0.10 2.05
N PRO A 38 9.08 -0.40 0.74
CA PRO A 38 10.24 -1.12 0.26
C PRO A 38 11.52 -0.29 0.41
N GLU A 39 12.62 -0.92 0.80
CA GLU A 39 13.94 -0.25 0.98
C GLU A 39 14.87 -0.51 -0.21
N SER A 40 14.48 -1.40 -1.13
CA SER A 40 15.25 -1.77 -2.30
C SER A 40 14.38 -2.15 -3.49
N ASN A 41 14.96 -2.12 -4.70
CA ASN A 41 14.28 -2.62 -5.91
C ASN A 41 13.94 -4.12 -5.81
N LYS A 42 14.69 -4.89 -5.01
CA LYS A 42 14.42 -6.30 -4.78
C LYS A 42 13.13 -6.49 -3.99
N ASP A 43 12.89 -5.65 -2.98
CA ASP A 43 11.66 -5.66 -2.18
C ASP A 43 10.46 -5.33 -3.07
N VAL A 44 10.58 -4.31 -3.92
CA VAL A 44 9.53 -3.95 -4.90
C VAL A 44 9.20 -5.14 -5.78
N LEU A 45 10.21 -5.83 -6.33
CA LEU A 45 9.99 -7.01 -7.18
C LEU A 45 9.31 -8.15 -6.42
N GLU A 46 9.69 -8.40 -5.16
CA GLU A 46 9.06 -9.42 -4.32
C GLU A 46 7.58 -9.11 -4.05
N ILE A 47 7.27 -7.85 -3.70
CA ILE A 47 5.89 -7.38 -3.47
C ILE A 47 5.04 -7.54 -4.73
N LEU A 48 5.54 -7.11 -5.89
CA LEU A 48 4.80 -7.20 -7.15
C LEU A 48 4.53 -8.66 -7.57
N ASN A 49 5.51 -9.55 -7.39
CA ASN A 49 5.34 -10.97 -7.68
C ASN A 49 4.31 -11.63 -6.76
N TRP A 50 4.35 -11.31 -5.46
CA TRP A 50 3.36 -11.79 -4.50
C TRP A 50 1.96 -11.26 -4.84
N ALA A 51 1.80 -9.95 -5.05
CA ALA A 51 0.52 -9.35 -5.38
C ALA A 51 -0.08 -9.93 -6.68
N ASN A 52 0.74 -10.17 -7.70
CA ASN A 52 0.28 -10.80 -8.94
C ASN A 52 -0.19 -12.25 -8.74
N LYS A 53 0.51 -13.02 -7.90
CA LYS A 53 0.12 -14.39 -7.53
C LYS A 53 -1.23 -14.40 -6.80
N GLU A 54 -1.42 -13.49 -5.85
CA GLU A 54 -2.63 -13.38 -5.03
C GLU A 54 -3.74 -12.54 -5.69
N LYS A 55 -3.51 -12.03 -6.91
CA LYS A 55 -4.47 -11.19 -7.68
C LYS A 55 -4.90 -9.91 -6.95
N LEU A 56 -3.94 -9.27 -6.26
CA LEU A 56 -4.13 -8.01 -5.56
C LEU A 56 -3.72 -6.83 -6.45
N LYS A 57 -4.52 -5.76 -6.42
CA LYS A 57 -4.16 -4.48 -7.03
C LYS A 57 -3.00 -3.87 -6.23
N VAL A 58 -2.00 -3.33 -6.94
CA VAL A 58 -0.90 -2.58 -6.32
C VAL A 58 -0.98 -1.14 -6.80
N ILE A 59 -0.96 -0.22 -5.84
CA ILE A 59 -1.06 1.22 -6.10
C ILE A 59 0.22 1.87 -5.60
N PRO A 60 1.14 2.26 -6.51
CA PRO A 60 2.34 2.98 -6.10
C PRO A 60 1.94 4.38 -5.65
N ARG A 61 2.46 4.81 -4.50
CA ARG A 61 2.15 6.11 -3.92
C ARG A 61 3.42 6.86 -3.52
N GLY A 62 3.47 8.13 -3.88
CA GLY A 62 4.53 9.07 -3.51
C GLY A 62 4.20 9.85 -2.24
N SER A 63 4.40 11.17 -2.28
CA SER A 63 4.26 12.10 -1.14
C SER A 63 2.82 12.46 -0.72
N MET A 64 1.84 11.66 -1.12
CA MET A 64 0.41 11.84 -0.77
C MET A 64 -0.19 13.18 -1.23
N SER A 65 0.11 13.58 -2.47
CA SER A 65 -0.24 14.89 -3.03
C SER A 65 -1.07 14.81 -4.32
N SER A 66 -1.80 13.72 -4.57
CA SER A 66 -2.73 13.69 -5.70
C SER A 66 -3.83 14.72 -5.49
N LEU A 67 -4.25 15.36 -6.58
CA LEU A 67 -5.37 16.29 -6.59
C LEU A 67 -6.72 15.59 -6.78
N SER A 68 -6.71 14.31 -7.16
CA SER A 68 -7.91 13.53 -7.50
C SER A 68 -7.99 12.18 -6.81
N GLY A 69 -6.99 11.81 -6.00
CA GLY A 69 -6.96 10.56 -5.25
C GLY A 69 -6.49 9.37 -6.08
N GLY A 70 -5.92 9.60 -7.27
CA GLY A 70 -5.47 8.53 -8.17
C GLY A 70 -4.35 7.62 -7.63
N ALA A 71 -3.80 7.93 -6.45
CA ALA A 71 -2.83 7.09 -5.74
C ALA A 71 -3.35 6.59 -4.37
N CYS A 72 -4.64 6.82 -4.06
CA CYS A 72 -5.31 6.19 -2.94
C CYS A 72 -5.79 4.79 -3.35
N ALA A 73 -6.02 3.92 -2.37
CA ALA A 73 -6.75 2.67 -2.61
C ALA A 73 -8.18 3.02 -3.02
N LEU A 74 -8.45 2.88 -4.32
CA LEU A 74 -9.77 3.08 -4.93
C LEU A 74 -10.24 1.72 -5.50
N SER A 75 -11.52 1.42 -5.36
CA SER A 75 -12.11 0.10 -5.57
C SER A 75 -12.31 -0.22 -7.03
#